data_AF-A0A7Z9LUJ6-F1
#
_entry.id   AF-A0A7Z9LUJ6-F1
#
_cell.length_a   1.000
_cell.length_b   1.000
_cell.length_c   1.000
_cell.angle_alpha   90.00
_cell.angle_beta   90.00
_cell.angle_gamma   90.00
#
_symmetry.space_group_name_H-M   'P 1'
#
loop_
_entity.id
_entity.type
_entity.pdbx_description
1 polymer ?
#
loop_
_entity_poly.entity_id
_entity_poly.type
_entity_poly.pdbx_seq_one_letter_code
_entity_poly.pdbx_strand_id
1 'polypeptide(L)'
;QLFRTASHVIAAHGAGLTNVLFAPAEIKILEIRPLLSSGQFCFENLFSLGWPNCEFLVPPKSGNFFLPLDSLEEVLLRWQNEI
;
A
#
# COMPACT_ATOMS: atom_id res chain seq x y z
N GLN A 1 3.73 1.37 -19.95
CA GLN A 1 5.10 1.72 -19.50
C GLN A 1 5.11 2.35 -18.12
N LEU A 2 4.14 3.19 -17.76
CA LEU A 2 4.11 4.00 -16.52
C LEU A 2 4.50 3.25 -15.21
N PHE A 3 4.06 2.02 -15.00
CA PHE A 3 4.30 1.31 -13.72
C PHE A 3 5.59 0.48 -13.67
N ARG A 4 6.27 0.27 -14.81
CA ARG A 4 7.47 -0.60 -14.86
C ARG A 4 8.66 -0.02 -14.09
N THR A 5 8.65 1.28 -13.84
CA THR A 5 9.71 2.00 -13.13
C THR A 5 9.22 2.51 -11.77
N ALA A 6 8.03 2.09 -11.33
CA ALA A 6 7.54 2.45 -10.01
C ALA A 6 8.44 1.79 -8.96
N SER A 7 8.81 2.55 -7.94
CA SER A 7 9.48 2.04 -6.73
C SER A 7 8.50 1.89 -5.57
N HIS A 8 7.42 2.68 -5.58
CA HIS A 8 6.41 2.74 -4.54
C HIS A 8 5.02 2.81 -5.16
N VAL A 9 4.06 2.13 -4.56
CA VAL A 9 2.64 2.27 -4.83
C VAL A 9 1.91 2.57 -3.53
N ILE A 10 1.24 3.71 -3.48
CA ILE A 10 0.38 4.11 -2.36
C ILE A 10 -1.03 4.18 -2.91
N ALA A 11 -1.94 3.37 -2.39
CA ALA A 11 -3.28 3.25 -2.94
C ALA A 11 -4.33 3.08 -1.86
N ALA A 12 -5.51 3.65 -2.10
CA ALA A 12 -6.72 3.28 -1.38
C ALA A 12 -7.05 1.80 -1.62
N HIS A 13 -7.61 1.14 -0.61
CA HIS A 13 -8.14 -0.20 -0.74
C HIS A 13 -9.12 -0.30 -1.93
N GLY A 14 -9.01 -1.37 -2.71
CA GLY A 14 -9.76 -1.57 -3.94
C GLY A 14 -9.22 -0.82 -5.17
N ALA A 15 -8.16 0.00 -5.02
CA ALA A 15 -7.48 0.70 -6.10
C ALA A 15 -6.01 0.28 -6.21
N GLY A 16 -5.41 0.48 -7.39
CA GLY A 16 -3.97 0.28 -7.59
C GLY A 16 -3.53 -1.17 -7.87
N LEU A 17 -4.43 -2.15 -7.87
CA LEU A 17 -4.11 -3.55 -8.20
C LEU A 17 -3.41 -3.68 -9.56
N THR A 18 -3.97 -3.05 -10.59
CA THR A 18 -3.36 -3.02 -11.93
C THR A 18 -1.98 -2.39 -11.90
N ASN A 19 -1.76 -1.36 -11.08
CA ASN A 19 -0.47 -0.68 -10.97
C ASN A 19 0.59 -1.65 -10.41
N VAL A 20 0.24 -2.39 -9.36
CA VAL A 20 1.11 -3.39 -8.73
C VAL A 20 1.44 -4.54 -9.69
N LEU A 21 0.44 -5.07 -10.41
CA LEU A 21 0.66 -6.17 -11.37
C LEU A 21 1.65 -5.83 -12.49
N PHE A 22 1.77 -4.55 -12.83
CA PHE A 22 2.69 -4.09 -13.88
C PHE A 22 3.96 -3.43 -13.33
N ALA A 23 4.16 -3.46 -12.03
CA ALA A 23 5.34 -2.94 -11.36
C ALA A 23 6.38 -4.07 -11.09
N PRO A 24 7.63 -3.71 -10.78
CA PRO A 24 8.63 -4.67 -10.29
C PRO A 24 8.14 -5.47 -9.07
N ALA A 25 8.70 -6.65 -8.84
CA ALA A 25 8.30 -7.49 -7.71
C ALA A 25 8.72 -6.88 -6.35
N GLU A 26 9.77 -6.06 -6.38
CA GLU A 26 10.42 -5.49 -5.20
C GLU A 26 9.82 -4.14 -4.76
N ILE A 27 8.75 -3.66 -5.41
CA ILE A 27 8.16 -2.37 -5.06
C ILE A 27 7.64 -2.34 -3.62
N LYS A 28 7.72 -1.17 -2.98
CA LYS A 28 7.05 -0.92 -1.70
C LYS A 28 5.58 -0.62 -1.96
N ILE A 29 4.67 -1.31 -1.27
CA ILE A 29 3.23 -1.15 -1.42
C ILE A 29 2.64 -0.70 -0.09
N LEU A 30 1.91 0.42 -0.10
CA LEU A 30 1.09 0.88 1.01
C LEU A 30 -0.38 0.87 0.62
N GLU A 31 -1.15 0.02 1.30
CA GLU A 31 -2.60 -0.03 1.17
C GLU A 31 -3.27 0.80 2.28
N ILE A 32 -4.09 1.79 1.90
CA ILE A 32 -4.90 2.55 2.84
C ILE A 32 -6.27 1.87 2.94
N ARG A 33 -6.54 1.18 4.06
CA ARG A 33 -7.76 0.39 4.27
C ARG A 33 -8.80 1.15 5.08
N PRO A 34 -10.09 1.15 4.71
CA PRO A 34 -11.13 1.78 5.53
C PRO A 34 -11.39 1.03 6.84
N LEU A 35 -11.14 -0.28 6.88
CA LEU A 35 -11.21 -1.15 8.06
C LEU A 35 -10.03 -2.13 8.05
N LEU A 36 -9.61 -2.61 9.22
CA LEU A 36 -8.57 -3.63 9.32
C LEU A 36 -8.94 -4.91 8.53
N SER A 37 -10.20 -5.33 8.61
CA SER A 37 -10.73 -6.52 7.92
C SER A 37 -10.88 -6.35 6.41
N SER A 38 -10.72 -5.14 5.87
CA SER A 38 -10.83 -4.89 4.43
C SER A 38 -9.72 -5.56 3.62
N GLY A 39 -8.63 -6.03 4.22
CA GLY A 39 -7.53 -6.66 3.48
C GLY A 39 -7.93 -7.89 2.65
N GLN A 40 -9.02 -8.57 3.05
CA GLN A 40 -9.51 -9.74 2.35
C GLN A 40 -9.86 -9.36 0.91
N PHE A 41 -9.37 -10.16 -0.05
CA PHE A 41 -9.63 -10.03 -1.51
C PHE A 41 -8.86 -8.94 -2.27
N CYS A 42 -7.99 -8.14 -1.63
CA CYS A 42 -7.15 -7.15 -2.33
C CYS A 42 -5.66 -7.51 -2.27
N PHE A 43 -4.81 -6.61 -1.77
CA PHE A 43 -3.36 -6.80 -1.85
C PHE A 43 -2.87 -7.99 -1.00
N GLU A 44 -3.62 -8.46 0.02
CA GLU A 44 -3.25 -9.66 0.80
C GLU A 44 -3.03 -10.91 -0.06
N ASN A 45 -3.84 -11.09 -1.10
CA ASN A 45 -3.67 -12.20 -2.03
C ASN A 45 -2.46 -12.01 -2.96
N LEU A 46 -2.03 -10.77 -3.22
CA LEU A 46 -0.77 -10.53 -3.91
C LEU A 46 0.43 -10.75 -3.00
N PHE A 47 0.31 -10.43 -1.70
CA PHE A 47 1.37 -10.65 -0.72
C PHE A 47 1.72 -12.14 -0.63
N SER A 48 0.71 -13.01 -0.66
CA SER A 48 0.92 -14.46 -0.69
C SER A 48 1.56 -14.98 -1.99
N LEU A 49 1.56 -14.18 -3.06
CA LEU A 49 2.14 -14.51 -4.37
C LEU A 49 3.55 -13.94 -4.59
N GLY A 50 4.16 -13.30 -3.60
CA GLY A 50 5.59 -12.95 -3.63
C GLY A 50 5.91 -11.45 -3.76
N TRP A 51 5.04 -10.55 -3.31
CA TRP A 51 5.39 -9.14 -3.06
C TRP A 51 5.75 -8.95 -1.58
N PRO A 52 7.04 -8.92 -1.22
CA PRO A 52 7.48 -8.96 0.19
C PRO A 52 7.36 -7.61 0.91
N ASN A 53 7.36 -6.50 0.17
CA ASN A 53 7.51 -5.15 0.74
C ASN A 53 6.17 -4.43 0.86
N CYS A 54 5.23 -5.04 1.59
CA CYS A 54 3.86 -4.57 1.62
C CYS A 54 3.35 -4.28 3.02
N GLU A 55 2.65 -3.16 3.14
CA GLU A 55 2.14 -2.64 4.40
C GLU A 55 0.75 -2.05 4.21
N PHE A 56 0.03 -1.88 5.31
CA PHE A 56 -1.27 -1.25 5.29
C PHE A 56 -1.41 -0.20 6.39
N LEU A 57 -2.28 0.77 6.14
CA LEU A 57 -2.63 1.82 7.09
C LEU A 57 -4.15 1.90 7.19
N VAL A 58 -4.68 1.85 8.41
CA VAL A 58 -6.11 2.03 8.68
C VAL A 58 -6.30 3.42 9.28
N PRO A 59 -7.08 4.33 8.64
CA PRO A 59 -7.46 5.59 9.23
C PRO A 59 -8.03 5.46 10.65
N PRO A 60 -7.75 6.41 11.55
CA PRO A 60 -8.25 6.36 12.93
C PRO A 60 -9.78 6.46 13.00
N LYS A 61 -10.41 7.11 12.01
CA LYS A 61 -11.86 7.22 11.91
C LYS A 61 -12.38 6.19 10.91
N SER A 62 -12.79 5.04 11.45
CA SER A 62 -13.44 3.97 10.70
C SER A 62 -14.60 4.48 9.84
N GLY A 63 -14.70 3.97 8.61
CA GLY A 63 -15.77 4.31 7.66
C GLY A 63 -15.64 5.68 6.98
N ASN A 64 -14.61 6.46 7.30
CA ASN A 64 -14.25 7.67 6.56
C ASN A 64 -12.86 7.50 5.95
N PHE A 65 -12.74 7.73 4.64
CA PHE A 65 -11.45 7.66 3.95
C PHE A 65 -10.67 8.97 4.18
N PHE A 66 -10.21 9.16 5.42
CA PHE A 66 -9.42 10.31 5.84
C PHE A 66 -8.12 9.83 6.48
N LEU A 67 -7.01 9.99 5.75
CA LEU A 67 -5.69 9.65 6.26
C LEU A 67 -5.02 10.90 6.86
N PRO A 68 -4.70 10.92 8.17
CA PRO A 68 -3.88 11.99 8.73
C PRO A 68 -2.51 12.05 8.05
N LEU A 69 -2.04 13.27 7.75
CA LEU A 69 -0.74 13.47 7.09
C LEU A 69 0.41 12.91 7.91
N ASP A 70 0.41 13.12 9.22
CA ASP A 70 1.45 12.62 10.13
C ASP A 70 1.59 11.09 10.07
N SER A 71 0.46 10.37 9.95
CA SER A 71 0.45 8.91 9.82
C SER A 71 1.05 8.43 8.48
N LEU A 72 0.83 9.19 7.40
CA LEU A 72 1.47 8.91 6.12
C LEU A 72 2.97 9.22 6.18
N GLU A 73 3.32 10.38 6.75
CA GLU A 73 4.70 10.84 6.89
C GLU A 73 5.56 9.84 7.67
N GLU A 74 5.03 9.28 8.77
CA GLU A 74 5.73 8.25 9.55
C GLU A 74 6.14 7.04 8.69
N VAL A 75 5.23 6.55 7.85
CA VAL A 75 5.53 5.42 6.94
C VAL A 75 6.59 5.81 5.92
N LEU A 76 6.45 6.99 5.30
CA LEU A 76 7.37 7.46 4.27
C LEU A 76 8.78 7.70 4.81
N LEU A 77 8.89 8.29 6.01
CA LEU A 77 10.16 8.51 6.68
C LEU A 77 10.84 7.19 7.04
N ARG A 78 10.08 6.19 7.52
CA ARG A 78 10.64 4.85 7.77
C ARG A 78 11.18 4.24 6.47
N TRP A 79 10.40 4.28 5.39
CA TRP A 79 10.82 3.74 4.09
C TRP A 79 12.07 4.42 3.54
N GLN A 80 12.28 5.70 3.83
CA GLN A 80 13.48 6.45 3.45
C GLN A 80 14.73 6.00 4.22
N ASN A 81 14.55 5.52 5.46
CA ASN A 81 15.63 5.11 6.36
C ASN A 81 15.99 3.62 6.26
N GLU A 82 15.19 2.83 5.54
CA GLU A 82 15.50 1.44 5.19
C GLU A 82 16.52 1.43 4.04
N ILE A 83 17.81 1.42 4.40
CA ILE A 83 18.96 1.28 3.49
C ILE A 83 19.20 -0.20 3.19
#